data_AF-A0A942EKA4-F1
#
_entry.id   AF-A0A942EKA4-F1
#
_cell.length_a   1.000
_cell.length_b   1.000
_cell.length_c   1.000
_cell.angle_alpha   90.00
_cell.angle_beta   90.00
_cell.angle_gamma   90.00
#
_symmetry.space_group_name_H-M   'P 1'
#
loop_
_entity.id
_entity.type
_entity.pdbx_description
1 polymer ?
#
loop_
_entity_poly.entity_id
_entity_poly.type
_entity_poly.pdbx_seq_one_letter_code
_entity_poly.pdbx_strand_id
1 'polypeptide(L)'
;MLKFHGPIPITIRPMFWLFAAIIGFLYSQSIVGTFFWIGIIFISVLFHELGHALTARMFGKKPRIELVALGGLTFHEGQDLPYWKQFIITLNGPVFGFFLGMFAWAVGRWGGIVSEPYVSIVQDIFVINIFWTVVNLIPVLPLDGGQLLRIAFEGFFGAKGFGYALMAGLVIAVLISLFFFLMQSFLIGALFFLFAYQNFEMWRRTRAMGDKDRHEDLQALLLKAEEALLMGQISQAMNLLTTLREQTKKGLLWATATQQLALLEYQAGHRDAAYALLLEVQHGLGGETACILHELAFDARNFSLVTELSPRAFQIRQEADVALRSAMAFAQLGQVKPAMGWLHAAAEHGVSSIKEVVQREYFDPIRDNPLFQKFIAKESGSS
;
A
#
# COMPACT_ATOMS: atom_id res chain seq x y z
N MET A 1 1.62 -1.29 26.95
CA MET A 1 1.60 -2.50 26.09
C MET A 1 1.79 -3.69 27.02
N LEU A 2 0.91 -4.70 26.96
CA LEU A 2 1.02 -5.90 27.80
C LEU A 2 1.55 -7.07 26.95
N LYS A 3 2.50 -7.83 27.49
CA LYS A 3 3.12 -8.98 26.81
C LYS A 3 3.05 -10.20 27.72
N PHE A 4 2.48 -11.29 27.19
CA PHE A 4 2.44 -12.59 27.84
C PHE A 4 3.41 -13.52 27.11
N HIS A 5 4.39 -14.02 27.85
CA HIS A 5 5.37 -14.97 27.34
C HIS A 5 4.85 -16.37 27.60
N GLY A 6 4.84 -17.18 26.55
CA GLY A 6 4.33 -18.54 26.57
C GLY A 6 4.66 -19.23 25.27
N PRO A 7 4.19 -20.46 25.07
CA PRO A 7 4.47 -21.19 23.84
C PRO A 7 3.75 -20.60 22.62
N ILE A 8 2.76 -19.73 22.87
CA ILE A 8 2.19 -18.79 21.89
C ILE A 8 2.26 -17.40 22.54
N PRO A 9 3.22 -16.54 22.15
CA PRO A 9 3.35 -15.20 22.72
C PRO A 9 2.11 -14.35 22.38
N ILE A 10 1.57 -13.63 23.36
CA ILE A 10 0.41 -12.74 23.19
C ILE A 10 0.80 -11.32 23.56
N THR A 11 0.61 -10.37 22.64
CA THR A 11 0.82 -8.94 22.88
C THR A 11 -0.49 -8.19 22.77
N ILE A 12 -0.83 -7.40 23.78
CA ILE A 12 -2.04 -6.56 23.77
C ILE A 12 -1.61 -5.09 23.67
N ARG A 13 -2.01 -4.44 22.58
CA ARG A 13 -1.73 -3.02 22.35
C ARG A 13 -2.68 -2.16 23.19
N PRO A 14 -2.24 -0.99 23.70
CA PRO A 14 -3.10 -0.11 24.49
C PRO A 14 -4.40 0.28 23.78
N MET A 15 -4.34 0.45 22.45
CA MET A 15 -5.51 0.81 21.64
C MET A 15 -6.61 -0.26 21.68
N PHE A 16 -6.29 -1.53 21.90
CA PHE A 16 -7.29 -2.59 22.06
C PHE A 16 -8.21 -2.27 23.24
N TRP A 17 -7.63 -1.95 24.40
CA TRP A 17 -8.41 -1.63 25.61
C TRP A 17 -9.25 -0.38 25.43
N LEU A 18 -8.73 0.64 24.77
CA LEU A 18 -9.47 1.88 24.50
C LEU A 18 -10.70 1.61 23.61
N PHE A 19 -10.54 0.87 22.52
CA PHE A 19 -11.65 0.54 21.62
C PHE A 19 -12.69 -0.37 22.29
N ALA A 20 -12.23 -1.39 23.02
CA ALA A 20 -13.12 -2.26 23.78
C ALA A 20 -13.91 -1.47 24.84
N ALA A 21 -13.29 -0.48 25.50
CA ALA A 21 -13.95 0.40 26.45
C ALA A 21 -14.99 1.31 25.78
N ILE A 22 -14.66 1.89 24.61
CA ILE A 22 -15.61 2.73 23.85
C ILE A 22 -16.82 1.91 23.43
N ILE A 23 -16.62 0.74 22.81
CA ILE A 23 -17.72 -0.15 22.39
C ILE A 23 -18.54 -0.59 23.60
N GLY A 24 -17.87 -1.00 24.68
CA GLY A 24 -18.52 -1.43 25.92
C GLY A 24 -19.34 -0.31 26.57
N PHE A 25 -18.86 0.93 26.54
CA PHE A 25 -19.59 2.07 27.06
C PHE A 25 -20.79 2.43 26.17
N LEU A 26 -20.61 2.45 24.84
CA LEU A 26 -21.70 2.72 23.90
C LEU A 26 -22.87 1.73 24.04
N TYR A 27 -22.56 0.46 24.31
CA TYR A 27 -23.58 -0.58 24.50
C TYR A 27 -24.17 -0.57 25.92
N SER A 28 -23.33 -0.55 26.95
CA SER A 28 -23.78 -0.74 28.34
C SER A 28 -24.20 0.54 29.07
N GLN A 29 -23.79 1.72 28.56
CA GLN A 29 -24.01 3.04 29.15
C GLN A 29 -23.66 3.13 30.65
N SER A 30 -22.78 2.26 31.14
CA SER A 30 -22.40 2.17 32.55
C SER A 30 -20.94 1.74 32.70
N ILE A 31 -20.27 2.20 33.76
CA ILE A 31 -18.86 1.86 34.02
C ILE A 31 -18.71 0.36 34.29
N VAL A 32 -19.58 -0.21 35.13
CA VAL A 32 -19.54 -1.65 35.48
C VAL A 32 -19.82 -2.52 34.25
N GLY A 33 -20.84 -2.18 33.46
CA GLY A 33 -21.14 -2.88 32.21
C GLY A 33 -20.00 -2.78 31.20
N THR A 34 -19.31 -1.64 31.14
CA THR A 34 -18.14 -1.46 30.27
C THR A 34 -17.03 -2.44 30.62
N PHE A 35 -16.75 -2.69 31.90
CA PHE A 35 -15.75 -3.69 32.31
C PHE A 35 -16.13 -5.10 31.88
N PHE A 36 -17.40 -5.48 32.00
CA PHE A 36 -17.87 -6.77 31.49
C PHE A 36 -17.71 -6.86 29.97
N TRP A 37 -18.11 -5.83 29.23
CA TRP A 37 -17.97 -5.78 27.78
C TRP A 37 -16.52 -5.85 27.30
N ILE A 38 -15.59 -5.17 27.98
CA ILE A 38 -14.16 -5.31 27.71
C ILE A 38 -13.73 -6.77 27.85
N GLY A 39 -14.16 -7.45 28.91
CA GLY A 39 -13.89 -8.87 29.13
C GLY A 39 -14.45 -9.76 28.03
N ILE A 40 -15.71 -9.52 27.63
CA ILE A 40 -16.38 -10.30 26.57
C ILE A 40 -15.65 -10.13 25.23
N ILE A 41 -15.35 -8.89 24.83
CA ILE A 41 -14.62 -8.60 23.59
C ILE A 41 -13.24 -9.24 23.62
N PHE A 42 -12.51 -9.09 24.74
CA PHE A 42 -11.18 -9.68 24.93
C PHE A 42 -11.20 -11.20 24.78
N ILE A 43 -12.09 -11.89 25.50
CA ILE A 43 -12.17 -13.36 25.44
C ILE A 43 -12.57 -13.81 24.03
N SER A 44 -13.55 -13.15 23.41
CA SER A 44 -14.06 -13.53 22.07
C SER A 44 -12.96 -13.42 21.00
N VAL A 45 -12.28 -12.26 20.94
CA VAL A 45 -11.19 -12.04 19.99
C VAL A 45 -10.02 -12.97 20.29
N LEU A 46 -9.66 -13.16 21.58
CA LEU A 46 -8.57 -14.06 21.94
C LEU A 46 -8.84 -15.51 21.54
N PHE A 47 -10.06 -16.01 21.75
CA PHE A 47 -10.44 -17.37 21.38
C PHE A 47 -10.39 -17.59 19.87
N HIS A 48 -10.87 -16.60 19.11
CA HIS A 48 -10.75 -16.58 17.65
C HIS A 48 -9.28 -16.68 17.21
N GLU A 49 -8.42 -15.79 17.70
CA GLU A 49 -6.99 -15.81 17.35
C GLU A 49 -6.27 -17.09 17.81
N LEU A 50 -6.68 -17.65 18.94
CA LEU A 50 -6.17 -18.95 19.40
C LEU A 50 -6.51 -20.07 18.42
N GLY A 51 -7.66 -20.03 17.76
CA GLY A 51 -8.01 -20.99 16.71
C GLY A 51 -6.99 -21.00 15.57
N HIS A 52 -6.61 -19.83 15.07
CA HIS A 52 -5.54 -19.69 14.08
C HIS A 52 -4.20 -20.18 14.64
N ALA A 53 -3.81 -19.70 15.82
CA ALA A 53 -2.50 -19.95 16.39
C ALA A 53 -2.28 -21.44 16.73
N LEU A 54 -3.25 -22.09 17.37
CA LEU A 54 -3.17 -23.51 17.73
C LEU A 54 -3.04 -24.37 16.47
N THR A 55 -3.81 -24.07 15.43
CA THR A 55 -3.76 -24.79 14.16
C THR A 55 -2.42 -24.58 13.45
N ALA A 56 -1.91 -23.34 13.42
CA ALA A 56 -0.61 -23.04 12.84
C ALA A 56 0.50 -23.81 13.58
N ARG A 57 0.41 -23.88 14.91
CA ARG A 57 1.35 -24.67 15.73
C ARG A 57 1.26 -26.16 15.48
N MET A 58 0.05 -26.72 15.29
CA MET A 58 -0.12 -28.12 14.88
C MET A 58 0.57 -28.43 13.55
N PHE A 59 0.65 -27.45 12.65
CA PHE A 59 1.39 -27.54 11.39
C PHE A 59 2.89 -27.19 11.52
N GLY A 60 3.42 -27.11 12.74
CA GLY A 60 4.84 -26.91 13.02
C GLY A 60 5.29 -25.45 12.95
N LYS A 61 4.36 -24.49 12.89
CA LYS A 61 4.69 -23.06 12.91
C LYS A 61 4.85 -22.52 14.32
N LYS A 62 5.52 -21.37 14.42
CA LYS A 62 5.66 -20.59 15.65
C LYS A 62 4.74 -19.36 15.56
N PRO A 63 3.50 -19.45 16.07
CA PRO A 63 2.56 -18.35 16.01
C PRO A 63 2.83 -17.33 17.13
N ARG A 64 2.48 -16.07 16.87
CA ARG A 64 2.33 -15.01 17.87
C ARG A 64 1.02 -14.26 17.63
N ILE A 65 0.34 -13.90 18.72
CA ILE A 65 -0.94 -13.19 18.66
C ILE A 65 -0.71 -11.74 19.08
N GLU A 66 -1.23 -10.81 18.29
CA GLU A 66 -1.27 -9.39 18.64
C GLU A 66 -2.72 -8.88 18.63
N LEU A 67 -3.20 -8.40 19.78
CA LEU A 67 -4.50 -7.74 19.88
C LEU A 67 -4.34 -6.24 19.63
N VAL A 68 -5.07 -5.74 18.64
CA VAL A 68 -5.01 -4.37 18.10
C VAL A 68 -6.40 -3.70 18.17
N ALA A 69 -6.50 -2.42 17.85
CA ALA A 69 -7.71 -1.62 18.03
C ALA A 69 -9.02 -2.29 17.56
N LEU A 70 -9.03 -2.88 16.35
CA LEU A 70 -10.24 -3.41 15.71
C LEU A 70 -10.27 -4.95 15.67
N GLY A 71 -9.46 -5.66 16.47
CA GLY A 71 -9.43 -7.12 16.47
C GLY A 71 -8.10 -7.73 16.91
N GLY A 72 -7.79 -8.90 16.39
CA GLY A 72 -6.52 -9.60 16.59
C GLY A 72 -5.80 -9.85 15.28
N LEU A 73 -4.50 -10.12 15.37
CA LEU A 73 -3.67 -10.56 14.26
C LEU A 73 -2.81 -11.72 14.76
N THR A 74 -2.92 -12.86 14.10
CA THR A 74 -2.03 -14.00 14.30
C THR A 74 -0.96 -14.03 13.23
N PHE A 75 0.30 -13.85 13.63
CA PHE A 75 1.46 -14.00 12.75
C PHE A 75 2.10 -15.37 12.95
N HIS A 76 2.66 -15.94 11.89
CA HIS A 76 3.44 -17.18 11.99
C HIS A 76 4.67 -17.12 11.07
N GLU A 77 5.81 -17.61 11.56
CA GLU A 77 7.11 -17.52 10.87
C GLU A 77 7.48 -18.81 10.11
N GLY A 78 8.35 -18.67 9.10
CA GLY A 78 8.90 -19.76 8.28
C GLY A 78 8.25 -19.90 6.90
N GLN A 79 8.69 -20.89 6.11
CA GLN A 79 8.26 -21.13 4.72
C GLN A 79 6.75 -21.22 4.54
N ASP A 80 6.24 -20.88 3.35
CA ASP A 80 4.81 -20.98 3.09
C ASP A 80 4.28 -22.42 3.21
N LEU A 81 3.12 -22.55 3.85
CA LEU A 81 2.42 -23.82 3.97
C LEU A 81 1.66 -24.14 2.68
N PRO A 82 1.43 -25.42 2.34
CA PRO A 82 0.47 -25.79 1.30
C PRO A 82 -0.90 -25.12 1.51
N TYR A 83 -1.57 -24.73 0.42
CA TYR A 83 -2.84 -23.97 0.48
C TYR A 83 -3.90 -24.61 1.38
N TRP A 84 -4.04 -25.94 1.38
CA TRP A 84 -5.00 -26.62 2.25
C TRP A 84 -4.71 -26.43 3.75
N LYS A 85 -3.43 -26.37 4.15
CA LYS A 85 -3.04 -26.07 5.55
C LYS A 85 -3.33 -24.62 5.89
N GLN A 86 -3.02 -23.70 4.98
CA GLN A 86 -3.37 -22.28 5.15
C GLN A 86 -4.88 -22.12 5.33
N PHE A 87 -5.68 -22.80 4.49
CA PHE A 87 -7.14 -22.77 4.56
C PHE A 87 -7.66 -23.23 5.92
N ILE A 88 -7.13 -24.34 6.45
CA ILE A 88 -7.53 -24.85 7.78
C ILE A 88 -7.11 -23.88 8.89
N ILE A 89 -5.92 -23.28 8.82
CA ILE A 89 -5.50 -22.25 9.79
C ILE A 89 -6.48 -21.09 9.80
N THR A 90 -6.77 -20.51 8.63
CA THR A 90 -7.68 -19.37 8.49
C THR A 90 -9.11 -19.73 8.89
N LEU A 91 -9.59 -20.92 8.56
CA LEU A 91 -10.94 -21.34 8.92
C LEU A 91 -11.09 -21.54 10.44
N ASN A 92 -10.03 -21.96 11.12
CA ASN A 92 -10.10 -22.31 12.53
C ASN A 92 -10.29 -21.12 13.47
N GLY A 93 -10.02 -19.87 13.04
CA GLY A 93 -10.39 -18.70 13.83
C GLY A 93 -11.91 -18.58 14.00
N PRO A 94 -12.67 -18.43 12.90
CA PRO A 94 -14.13 -18.42 12.93
C PRO A 94 -14.74 -19.66 13.59
N VAL A 95 -14.16 -20.85 13.38
CA VAL A 95 -14.65 -22.08 14.04
C VAL A 95 -14.51 -22.01 15.55
N PHE A 96 -13.40 -21.49 16.09
CA PHE A 96 -13.22 -21.32 17.52
C PHE A 96 -14.17 -20.27 18.10
N GLY A 97 -14.38 -19.15 17.39
CA GLY A 97 -15.41 -18.16 17.76
C GLY A 97 -16.79 -18.78 17.81
N PHE A 98 -17.18 -19.54 16.78
CA PHE A 98 -18.46 -20.26 16.74
C PHE A 98 -18.62 -21.22 17.91
N PHE A 99 -17.59 -22.04 18.20
CA PHE A 99 -17.63 -22.96 19.34
C PHE A 99 -17.78 -22.24 20.67
N LEU A 100 -17.07 -21.13 20.89
CA LEU A 100 -17.21 -20.33 22.11
C LEU A 100 -18.64 -19.78 22.25
N GLY A 101 -19.23 -19.29 21.15
CA GLY A 101 -20.62 -18.84 21.14
C GLY A 101 -21.59 -19.96 21.50
N MET A 102 -21.50 -21.11 20.82
CA MET A 102 -22.37 -22.25 21.08
C MET A 102 -22.21 -22.82 22.49
N PHE A 103 -20.99 -22.81 23.02
CA PHE A 103 -20.72 -23.18 24.41
C PHE A 103 -21.44 -22.22 25.39
N ALA A 104 -21.33 -20.92 25.17
CA ALA A 104 -22.03 -19.92 25.98
C ALA A 104 -23.54 -20.11 25.92
N TRP A 105 -24.10 -20.34 24.72
CA TRP A 105 -25.53 -20.64 24.55
C TRP A 105 -25.97 -21.87 25.35
N ALA A 106 -25.20 -22.97 25.29
CA ALA A 106 -25.51 -24.19 26.02
C ALA A 106 -25.48 -23.96 27.54
N VAL A 107 -24.47 -23.26 28.05
CA VAL A 107 -24.35 -22.90 29.47
C VAL A 107 -25.52 -22.03 29.93
N GLY A 108 -25.93 -21.03 29.13
CA GLY A 108 -27.05 -20.16 29.45
C GLY A 108 -28.42 -20.85 29.43
N ARG A 109 -28.55 -21.99 28.74
CA ARG A 109 -29.78 -22.81 28.72
C ARG A 109 -29.85 -23.84 29.83
N TRP A 110 -28.72 -24.21 30.40
CA TRP A 110 -28.67 -25.20 31.47
C TRP A 110 -28.94 -24.52 32.82
N GLY A 111 -30.20 -24.59 33.27
CA GLY A 111 -30.63 -23.99 34.54
C GLY A 111 -29.78 -24.45 35.72
N GLY A 112 -29.35 -23.50 36.56
CA GLY A 112 -28.59 -23.77 37.79
C GLY A 112 -27.08 -23.60 37.71
N ILE A 113 -26.49 -23.43 36.51
CA ILE A 113 -25.04 -23.18 36.36
C ILE A 113 -24.70 -21.69 36.56
N VAL A 114 -25.57 -20.79 36.11
CA VAL A 114 -25.35 -19.34 36.09
C VAL A 114 -26.46 -18.66 36.87
N SER A 115 -26.11 -17.77 37.80
CA SER A 115 -27.11 -16.99 38.53
C SER A 115 -27.67 -15.84 37.68
N GLU A 116 -28.90 -15.43 38.00
CA GLU A 116 -29.67 -14.40 37.29
C GLU A 116 -28.92 -13.12 36.87
N PRO A 117 -27.95 -12.55 37.61
CA PRO A 117 -27.22 -11.36 37.13
C PRO A 117 -26.19 -11.66 36.02
N TYR A 118 -25.78 -12.92 35.81
CA TYR A 118 -24.74 -13.29 34.84
C TYR A 118 -25.29 -13.98 33.59
N VAL A 119 -26.58 -14.34 33.57
CA VAL A 119 -27.23 -14.97 32.40
C VAL A 119 -27.15 -14.04 31.18
N SER A 120 -27.34 -12.74 31.37
CA SER A 120 -27.22 -11.72 30.31
C SER A 120 -25.81 -11.69 29.71
N ILE A 121 -24.76 -11.79 30.53
CA ILE A 121 -23.36 -11.80 30.07
C ILE A 121 -23.10 -13.03 29.18
N VAL A 122 -23.63 -14.19 29.57
CA VAL A 122 -23.47 -15.43 28.79
C VAL A 122 -24.21 -15.33 27.45
N GLN A 123 -25.39 -14.71 27.44
CA GLN A 123 -26.13 -14.43 26.20
C GLN A 123 -25.36 -13.44 25.30
N ASP A 124 -24.76 -12.39 25.88
CA ASP A 124 -23.93 -11.45 25.14
C ASP A 124 -22.72 -12.15 24.49
N ILE A 125 -22.02 -13.03 25.22
CA ILE A 125 -20.92 -13.85 24.67
C ILE A 125 -21.41 -14.66 23.45
N PHE A 126 -22.58 -15.31 23.54
CA PHE A 126 -23.15 -16.02 22.40
C PHE A 126 -23.39 -15.10 21.21
N VAL A 127 -24.15 -14.02 21.39
CA VAL A 127 -24.52 -13.10 20.30
C VAL A 127 -23.28 -12.52 19.62
N ILE A 128 -22.31 -12.06 20.41
CA ILE A 128 -21.08 -11.43 19.91
C ILE A 128 -20.22 -12.43 19.13
N ASN A 129 -20.05 -13.65 19.63
CA ASN A 129 -19.23 -14.65 18.94
C ASN A 129 -19.86 -15.10 17.62
N ILE A 130 -21.19 -15.29 17.59
CA ILE A 130 -21.89 -15.61 16.34
C ILE A 130 -21.79 -14.44 15.36
N PHE A 131 -22.01 -13.21 15.83
CA PHE A 131 -21.86 -12.00 15.01
C PHE A 131 -20.45 -11.90 14.40
N TRP A 132 -19.39 -11.99 15.21
CA TRP A 132 -18.01 -11.93 14.72
C TRP A 132 -17.65 -13.08 13.80
N THR A 133 -18.19 -14.29 14.04
CA THR A 133 -17.99 -15.44 13.15
C THR A 133 -18.57 -15.13 11.76
N VAL A 134 -19.82 -14.67 11.70
CA VAL A 134 -20.48 -14.33 10.43
C VAL A 134 -19.75 -13.21 9.71
N VAL A 135 -19.40 -12.14 10.43
CA VAL A 135 -18.65 -11.01 9.85
C VAL A 135 -17.30 -11.47 9.32
N ASN A 136 -16.53 -12.24 10.09
CA ASN A 136 -15.22 -12.70 9.65
C ASN A 136 -15.29 -13.66 8.46
N LEU A 137 -16.40 -14.38 8.26
CA LEU A 137 -16.58 -15.25 7.08
C LEU A 137 -17.04 -14.50 5.83
N ILE A 138 -17.28 -13.19 5.89
CA ILE A 138 -17.57 -12.38 4.70
C ILE A 138 -16.35 -12.43 3.76
N PRO A 139 -16.52 -12.74 2.46
CA PRO A 139 -15.43 -12.91 1.50
C PRO A 139 -14.83 -11.58 1.03
N VAL A 140 -14.33 -10.77 1.96
CA VAL A 140 -13.77 -9.44 1.73
C VAL A 140 -12.48 -9.31 2.56
N LEU A 141 -11.34 -9.01 1.93
CA LEU A 141 -10.13 -8.71 2.71
C LEU A 141 -10.29 -7.38 3.47
N PRO A 142 -9.80 -7.27 4.71
CA PRO A 142 -8.86 -8.18 5.39
C PRO A 142 -9.49 -9.34 6.20
N LEU A 143 -10.81 -9.56 6.13
CA LEU A 143 -11.52 -10.58 6.91
C LEU A 143 -11.09 -12.00 6.52
N ASP A 144 -11.27 -12.96 7.44
CA ASP A 144 -10.88 -14.35 7.23
C ASP A 144 -11.55 -14.99 6.01
N GLY A 145 -12.81 -14.68 5.72
CA GLY A 145 -13.52 -15.14 4.54
C GLY A 145 -12.87 -14.65 3.26
N GLY A 146 -12.33 -13.43 3.25
CA GLY A 146 -11.53 -12.90 2.15
C GLY A 146 -10.21 -13.65 1.98
N GLN A 147 -9.56 -14.01 3.10
CA GLN A 147 -8.35 -14.83 3.10
C GLN A 147 -8.63 -16.26 2.61
N LEU A 148 -9.73 -16.86 3.03
CA LEU A 148 -10.19 -18.18 2.56
C LEU A 148 -10.46 -18.17 1.06
N LEU A 149 -11.14 -17.12 0.55
CA LEU A 149 -11.39 -16.94 -0.88
C LEU A 149 -10.07 -16.79 -1.64
N ARG A 150 -9.12 -16.01 -1.12
CA ARG A 150 -7.77 -15.87 -1.69
C ARG A 150 -7.10 -17.24 -1.80
N ILE A 151 -6.98 -17.97 -0.70
CA ILE A 151 -6.30 -19.27 -0.64
C ILE A 151 -6.95 -20.26 -1.62
N ALA A 152 -8.28 -20.30 -1.69
CA ALA A 152 -9.01 -21.15 -2.62
C ALA A 152 -8.69 -20.77 -4.07
N PHE A 153 -8.78 -19.49 -4.42
CA PHE A 153 -8.55 -19.04 -5.79
C PHE A 153 -7.10 -19.17 -6.21
N GLU A 154 -6.13 -18.94 -5.32
CA GLU A 154 -4.72 -19.20 -5.59
C GLU A 154 -4.45 -20.69 -5.80
N GLY A 155 -5.12 -21.57 -5.05
CA GLY A 155 -5.05 -23.01 -5.26
C GLY A 155 -5.58 -23.47 -6.62
N PHE A 156 -6.67 -22.88 -7.12
CA PHE A 156 -7.29 -23.26 -8.40
C PHE A 156 -6.69 -22.57 -9.62
N PHE A 157 -6.37 -21.28 -9.51
CA PHE A 157 -5.98 -20.42 -10.64
C PHE A 157 -4.52 -19.97 -10.56
N GLY A 158 -3.75 -20.48 -9.59
CA GLY A 158 -2.36 -20.10 -9.37
C GLY A 158 -2.22 -18.62 -9.09
N ALA A 159 -1.19 -18.01 -9.67
CA ALA A 159 -0.81 -16.62 -9.41
C ALA A 159 -1.90 -15.58 -9.78
N LYS A 160 -2.86 -15.92 -10.66
CA LYS A 160 -4.00 -15.04 -10.99
C LYS A 160 -5.10 -15.08 -9.93
N GLY A 161 -5.14 -16.12 -9.11
CA GLY A 161 -6.16 -16.34 -8.08
C GLY A 161 -6.28 -15.19 -7.09
N PHE A 162 -5.17 -14.61 -6.66
CA PHE A 162 -5.19 -13.46 -5.76
C PHE A 162 -5.93 -12.26 -6.36
N GLY A 163 -5.67 -11.95 -7.63
CA GLY A 163 -6.33 -10.85 -8.33
C GLY A 163 -7.84 -11.08 -8.47
N TYR A 164 -8.26 -12.32 -8.71
CA TYR A 164 -9.69 -12.68 -8.74
C TYR A 164 -10.35 -12.55 -7.36
N ALA A 165 -9.66 -12.96 -6.29
CA ALA A 165 -10.18 -12.86 -4.94
C ALA A 165 -10.35 -11.39 -4.51
N LEU A 166 -9.38 -10.53 -4.85
CA LEU A 166 -9.46 -9.09 -4.61
C LEU A 166 -10.62 -8.43 -5.38
N MET A 167 -10.84 -8.84 -6.64
CA MET A 167 -11.95 -8.30 -7.43
C MET A 167 -13.31 -8.75 -6.87
N ALA A 168 -13.44 -10.02 -6.50
CA ALA A 168 -14.65 -10.53 -5.85
C ALA A 168 -14.92 -9.81 -4.53
N GLY A 169 -13.90 -9.67 -3.67
CA GLY A 169 -13.99 -8.94 -2.41
C GLY A 169 -14.35 -7.47 -2.60
N LEU A 170 -13.80 -6.80 -3.61
CA LEU A 170 -14.17 -5.43 -3.99
C LEU A 170 -15.67 -5.32 -4.31
N VAL A 171 -16.17 -6.17 -5.20
CA VAL A 171 -17.59 -6.13 -5.60
C VAL A 171 -18.50 -6.37 -4.39
N ILE A 172 -18.19 -7.37 -3.57
CA ILE A 172 -18.98 -7.70 -2.39
C ILE A 172 -18.95 -6.57 -1.36
N ALA A 173 -17.77 -5.98 -1.10
CA ALA A 173 -17.63 -4.86 -0.19
C ALA A 173 -18.40 -3.61 -0.66
N VAL A 174 -18.38 -3.31 -1.96
CA VAL A 174 -19.18 -2.20 -2.54
C VAL A 174 -20.67 -2.44 -2.36
N LEU A 175 -21.15 -3.64 -2.65
CA LEU A 175 -22.58 -3.98 -2.48
C LEU A 175 -23.03 -3.87 -1.02
N ILE A 176 -22.23 -4.38 -0.08
CA ILE A 176 -22.50 -4.26 1.36
C ILE A 176 -22.48 -2.79 1.79
N SER A 177 -21.47 -2.03 1.35
CA SER A 177 -21.34 -0.60 1.65
C SER A 177 -22.57 0.20 1.19
N LEU A 178 -22.99 0.01 -0.07
CA LEU A 178 -24.17 0.66 -0.62
C LEU A 178 -25.44 0.27 0.14
N PHE A 179 -25.62 -1.01 0.46
CA PHE A 179 -26.74 -1.47 1.26
C PHE A 179 -26.83 -0.75 2.62
N PHE A 180 -25.72 -0.66 3.36
CA PHE A 180 -25.72 -0.01 4.67
C PHE A 180 -25.89 1.52 4.59
N PHE A 181 -25.38 2.17 3.55
CA PHE A 181 -25.67 3.59 3.31
C PHE A 181 -27.15 3.84 3.01
N LEU A 182 -27.80 2.99 2.22
CA LEU A 182 -29.25 3.08 1.96
C LEU A 182 -30.07 2.90 3.25
N MET A 183 -29.60 2.03 4.15
CA MET A 183 -30.19 1.81 5.47
C MET A 183 -29.81 2.87 6.52
N GLN A 184 -29.19 3.99 6.12
CA GLN A 184 -28.75 5.09 7.00
C GLN A 184 -27.72 4.67 8.06
N SER A 185 -27.08 3.51 7.91
CA SER A 185 -26.01 3.03 8.79
C SER A 185 -24.65 3.48 8.27
N PHE A 186 -24.34 4.76 8.48
CA PHE A 186 -23.14 5.38 7.91
C PHE A 186 -21.84 4.74 8.37
N LEU A 187 -21.73 4.32 9.64
CA LEU A 187 -20.49 3.75 10.18
C LEU A 187 -20.13 2.42 9.50
N ILE A 188 -21.10 1.51 9.36
CA ILE A 188 -20.89 0.20 8.73
C ILE A 188 -20.69 0.38 7.22
N GLY A 189 -21.49 1.25 6.60
CA GLY A 189 -21.32 1.60 5.18
C GLY A 189 -19.92 2.13 4.87
N ALA A 190 -19.40 3.02 5.72
CA ALA A 190 -18.05 3.59 5.59
C ALA A 190 -16.94 2.56 5.85
N LEU A 191 -17.12 1.64 6.80
CA LEU A 191 -16.16 0.56 7.05
C LEU A 191 -16.02 -0.36 5.83
N PHE A 192 -17.14 -0.81 5.25
CA PHE A 192 -17.09 -1.65 4.05
C PHE A 192 -16.64 -0.88 2.81
N PHE A 193 -16.90 0.43 2.74
CA PHE A 193 -16.30 1.29 1.71
C PHE A 193 -14.77 1.32 1.82
N LEU A 194 -14.23 1.42 3.04
CA LEU A 194 -12.79 1.34 3.27
C LEU A 194 -12.21 -0.01 2.85
N PHE A 195 -12.88 -1.11 3.16
CA PHE A 195 -12.47 -2.45 2.70
C PHE A 195 -12.52 -2.57 1.18
N ALA A 196 -13.56 -2.02 0.52
CA ALA A 196 -13.62 -1.95 -0.93
C ALA A 196 -12.42 -1.19 -1.50
N TYR A 197 -12.12 0.00 -0.96
CA TYR A 197 -10.97 0.79 -1.37
C TYR A 197 -9.65 0.03 -1.20
N GLN A 198 -9.45 -0.66 -0.07
CA GLN A 198 -8.27 -1.48 0.18
C GLN A 198 -8.12 -2.62 -0.84
N ASN A 199 -9.20 -3.34 -1.15
CA ASN A 199 -9.19 -4.41 -2.15
C ASN A 199 -8.88 -3.86 -3.55
N PHE A 200 -9.45 -2.71 -3.92
CA PHE A 200 -9.16 -2.03 -5.19
C PHE A 200 -7.68 -1.61 -5.28
N GLU A 201 -7.14 -0.99 -4.23
CA GLU A 201 -5.76 -0.56 -4.20
C GLU A 201 -4.78 -1.75 -4.29
N MET A 202 -5.04 -2.82 -3.53
CA MET A 202 -4.28 -4.06 -3.61
C MET A 202 -4.37 -4.67 -5.01
N TRP A 203 -5.57 -4.75 -5.60
CA TRP A 203 -5.76 -5.29 -6.95
C TRP A 203 -4.99 -4.49 -8.00
N ARG A 204 -5.06 -3.15 -7.93
CA ARG A 204 -4.30 -2.25 -8.81
C ARG A 204 -2.80 -2.51 -8.71
N ARG A 205 -2.26 -2.72 -7.50
CA ARG A 205 -0.85 -3.08 -7.29
C ARG A 205 -0.52 -4.46 -7.85
N THR A 206 -1.38 -5.47 -7.68
CA THR A 206 -1.15 -6.80 -8.28
C THR A 206 -1.14 -6.76 -9.80
N ARG A 207 -1.88 -5.84 -10.43
CA ARG A 207 -1.89 -5.66 -11.89
C ARG A 207 -0.60 -5.05 -12.43
N ALA A 208 0.14 -4.34 -11.59
CA ALA A 208 1.48 -3.82 -11.90
C ALA A 208 2.59 -4.85 -11.69
N MET A 209 2.34 -5.94 -10.94
CA MET A 209 3.27 -7.05 -10.75
C MET A 209 3.07 -8.10 -11.86
N GLY A 210 4.09 -8.35 -12.67
CA GLY A 210 4.13 -9.48 -13.62
C GLY A 210 4.27 -10.83 -12.89
N ASP A 211 3.93 -11.93 -13.58
CA ASP A 211 4.04 -13.29 -13.02
C ASP A 211 5.43 -13.62 -12.46
N LYS A 212 6.48 -13.01 -13.04
CA LYS A 212 7.86 -13.21 -12.62
C LYS A 212 8.27 -12.41 -11.39
N ASP A 213 7.55 -11.34 -11.04
CA ASP A 213 7.88 -10.53 -9.85
C ASP A 213 7.63 -11.27 -8.53
N ARG A 214 7.03 -12.47 -8.62
CA ARG A 214 6.55 -13.26 -7.49
C ARG A 214 7.41 -14.49 -7.18
N HIS A 215 8.50 -14.72 -7.93
CA HIS A 215 9.45 -15.79 -7.60
C HIS A 215 10.43 -15.32 -6.52
N GLU A 216 10.51 -16.05 -5.41
CA GLU A 216 11.43 -15.77 -4.30
C GLU A 216 12.88 -15.66 -4.79
N ASP A 217 13.30 -16.49 -5.75
CA ASP A 217 14.65 -16.46 -6.32
C ASP A 217 14.97 -15.11 -7.00
N LEU A 218 13.99 -14.52 -7.69
CA LEU A 218 14.13 -13.22 -8.37
C LEU A 218 14.10 -12.06 -7.38
N GLN A 219 13.31 -12.17 -6.30
CA GLN A 219 13.31 -11.20 -5.21
C GLN A 219 14.63 -11.25 -4.42
N ALA A 220 15.18 -12.45 -4.19
CA ALA A 220 16.47 -12.65 -3.55
C ALA A 220 17.63 -12.09 -4.41
N LEU A 221 17.53 -12.13 -5.74
CA LEU A 221 18.49 -11.47 -6.62
C LEU A 221 18.50 -9.94 -6.45
N LEU A 222 17.32 -9.31 -6.31
CA LEU A 222 17.23 -7.88 -6.03
C LEU A 222 17.85 -7.55 -4.67
N LEU A 223 17.54 -8.32 -3.64
CA LEU A 223 18.10 -8.13 -2.30
C LEU A 223 19.64 -8.21 -2.31
N LYS A 224 20.20 -9.21 -3.00
CA LYS A 224 21.67 -9.36 -3.16
C LYS A 224 22.28 -8.20 -3.92
N ALA A 225 21.59 -7.65 -4.92
CA ALA A 225 22.06 -6.48 -5.63
C ALA A 225 22.11 -5.25 -4.71
N GLU A 226 21.09 -5.05 -3.88
CA GLU A 226 21.04 -3.97 -2.89
C GLU A 226 22.13 -4.11 -1.82
N GLU A 227 22.37 -5.33 -1.32
CA GLU A 227 23.49 -5.61 -0.41
C GLU A 227 24.84 -5.28 -1.05
N ALA A 228 25.06 -5.66 -2.31
CA ALA A 228 26.29 -5.33 -3.05
C ALA A 228 26.46 -3.81 -3.21
N LEU A 229 25.37 -3.07 -3.46
CA LEU A 229 25.41 -1.60 -3.51
C LEU A 229 25.80 -0.99 -2.15
N LEU A 230 25.24 -1.50 -1.05
CA LEU A 230 25.57 -1.04 0.30
C LEU A 230 27.04 -1.33 0.67
N MET A 231 27.62 -2.42 0.14
CA MET A 231 29.03 -2.76 0.30
C MET A 231 29.96 -2.02 -0.67
N GLY A 232 29.45 -1.15 -1.55
CA GLY A 232 30.23 -0.43 -2.56
C GLY A 232 30.70 -1.31 -3.73
N GLN A 233 30.17 -2.52 -3.88
CA GLN A 233 30.53 -3.48 -4.92
C GLN A 233 29.71 -3.24 -6.20
N ILE A 234 29.96 -2.11 -6.87
CA ILE A 234 29.16 -1.63 -8.00
C ILE A 234 29.10 -2.64 -9.16
N SER A 235 30.23 -3.23 -9.57
CA SER A 235 30.26 -4.19 -10.67
C SER A 235 29.44 -5.45 -10.39
N GLN A 236 29.43 -5.92 -9.14
CA GLN A 236 28.63 -7.07 -8.73
C GLN A 236 27.13 -6.74 -8.74
N ALA A 237 26.77 -5.57 -8.21
CA ALA A 237 25.40 -5.09 -8.25
C ALA A 237 24.88 -4.96 -9.69
N MET A 238 25.66 -4.35 -10.60
CA MET A 238 25.28 -4.22 -12.01
C MET A 238 25.05 -5.57 -12.70
N ASN A 239 25.89 -6.58 -12.43
CA ASN A 239 25.70 -7.92 -12.98
C ASN A 239 24.41 -8.58 -12.46
N LEU A 240 24.13 -8.45 -11.16
CA LEU A 240 22.92 -8.99 -10.55
C LEU A 240 21.65 -8.29 -11.09
N LEU A 241 21.66 -6.97 -11.21
CA LEU A 241 20.54 -6.20 -11.75
C LEU A 241 20.31 -6.47 -13.24
N THR A 242 21.37 -6.61 -14.04
CA THR A 242 21.26 -7.00 -15.46
C THR A 242 20.64 -8.39 -15.58
N THR A 243 21.12 -9.35 -14.78
CA THR A 243 20.55 -10.71 -14.73
C THR A 243 19.07 -10.69 -14.35
N LEU A 244 18.72 -9.91 -13.32
CA LEU A 244 17.33 -9.76 -12.87
C LEU A 244 16.44 -9.16 -13.97
N ARG A 245 16.93 -8.13 -14.67
CA ARG A 245 16.23 -7.47 -15.77
C ARG A 245 16.00 -8.43 -16.95
N GLU A 246 17.00 -9.20 -17.34
CA GLU A 246 16.89 -10.20 -18.42
C GLU A 246 15.90 -11.32 -18.09
N GLN A 247 15.90 -11.77 -16.83
CA GLN A 247 15.02 -12.84 -16.38
C GLN A 247 13.56 -12.39 -16.25
N THR A 248 13.30 -11.17 -15.77
CA THR A 248 11.95 -10.64 -15.52
C THR A 248 11.27 -10.09 -16.78
N LYS A 249 12.01 -9.40 -17.65
CA LYS A 249 11.57 -8.76 -18.92
C LYS A 249 10.48 -7.68 -18.83
N LYS A 250 9.60 -7.72 -17.82
CA LYS A 250 8.54 -6.75 -17.54
C LYS A 250 8.05 -6.91 -16.11
N GLY A 251 7.36 -5.89 -15.58
CA GLY A 251 6.83 -5.90 -14.21
C GLY A 251 7.63 -5.04 -13.25
N LEU A 252 7.33 -5.16 -11.96
CA LEU A 252 7.92 -4.36 -10.89
C LEU A 252 9.42 -4.63 -10.72
N LEU A 253 9.86 -5.89 -10.65
CA LEU A 253 11.29 -6.21 -10.49
C LEU A 253 12.08 -5.75 -11.69
N TRP A 254 11.53 -5.90 -12.89
CA TRP A 254 12.14 -5.37 -14.12
C TRP A 254 12.26 -3.84 -14.07
N ALA A 255 11.21 -3.14 -13.65
CA ALA A 255 11.22 -1.68 -13.56
C ALA A 255 12.22 -1.19 -12.50
N THR A 256 12.25 -1.82 -11.32
CA THR A 256 13.20 -1.51 -10.25
C THR A 256 14.63 -1.76 -10.67
N ALA A 257 14.92 -2.92 -11.28
CA ALA A 257 16.25 -3.24 -11.78
C ALA A 257 16.72 -2.24 -12.84
N THR A 258 15.84 -1.87 -13.76
CA THR A 258 16.13 -0.90 -14.83
C THR A 258 16.39 0.50 -14.26
N GLN A 259 15.61 0.93 -13.25
CA GLN A 259 15.84 2.22 -12.57
C GLN A 259 17.18 2.26 -11.82
N GLN A 260 17.53 1.19 -11.09
CA GLN A 260 18.80 1.12 -10.38
C GLN A 260 20.00 1.09 -11.34
N LEU A 261 19.93 0.30 -12.43
CA LEU A 261 20.95 0.31 -13.47
C LEU A 261 21.12 1.71 -14.07
N ALA A 262 20.03 2.39 -14.39
CA ALA A 262 20.10 3.74 -14.93
C ALA A 262 20.77 4.73 -13.98
N LEU A 263 20.51 4.61 -12.67
CA LEU A 263 21.14 5.46 -11.67
C LEU A 263 22.65 5.22 -11.58
N LEU A 264 23.09 3.95 -11.67
CA LEU A 264 24.51 3.60 -11.68
C LEU A 264 25.22 4.13 -12.93
N GLU A 265 24.60 4.01 -14.10
CA GLU A 265 25.14 4.59 -15.35
C GLU A 265 25.20 6.12 -15.27
N TYR A 266 24.19 6.76 -14.67
CA TYR A 266 24.17 8.20 -14.45
C TYR A 266 25.33 8.65 -13.54
N GLN A 267 25.55 7.94 -12.44
CA GLN A 267 26.66 8.21 -11.50
C GLN A 267 28.03 7.95 -12.12
N ALA A 268 28.13 6.99 -13.04
CA ALA A 268 29.35 6.72 -13.80
C ALA A 268 29.63 7.78 -14.90
N GLY A 269 28.69 8.70 -15.15
CA GLY A 269 28.79 9.71 -16.21
C GLY A 269 28.33 9.24 -17.59
N HIS A 270 27.81 8.01 -17.71
CA HIS A 270 27.28 7.47 -18.96
C HIS A 270 25.84 7.94 -19.20
N ARG A 271 25.68 9.23 -19.49
CA ARG A 271 24.37 9.89 -19.62
C ARG A 271 23.45 9.27 -20.67
N ASP A 272 23.98 8.89 -21.84
CA ASP A 272 23.18 8.29 -22.92
C ASP A 272 22.62 6.91 -22.54
N ALA A 273 23.42 6.09 -21.86
CA ALA A 273 23.00 4.77 -21.38
C ALA A 273 21.93 4.89 -20.30
N ALA A 274 22.12 5.82 -19.35
CA ALA A 274 21.12 6.13 -18.33
C ALA A 274 19.80 6.62 -18.94
N TYR A 275 19.87 7.49 -19.96
CA TYR A 275 18.70 8.00 -20.66
C TYR A 275 17.91 6.88 -21.35
N ALA A 276 18.59 6.00 -22.09
CA ALA A 276 17.96 4.88 -22.77
C ALA A 276 17.22 3.95 -21.79
N LEU A 277 17.85 3.63 -20.66
CA LEU A 277 17.24 2.79 -19.62
C LEU A 277 16.01 3.45 -18.98
N LEU A 278 16.08 4.74 -18.61
CA LEU A 278 14.96 5.44 -17.99
C LEU A 278 13.77 5.62 -18.94
N LEU A 279 14.03 5.75 -20.25
CA LEU A 279 12.98 5.88 -21.26
C LEU A 279 12.10 4.61 -21.31
N GLU A 280 12.69 3.42 -21.12
CA GLU A 280 11.94 2.16 -21.11
C GLU A 280 10.96 2.05 -19.91
N VAL A 281 11.21 2.76 -18.82
CA VAL A 281 10.42 2.73 -17.58
C VAL A 281 9.69 4.05 -17.27
N GLN A 282 9.58 4.96 -18.25
CA GLN A 282 9.11 6.34 -18.05
C GLN A 282 7.78 6.48 -17.28
N HIS A 283 6.83 5.56 -17.49
CA HIS A 283 5.50 5.61 -16.86
C HIS A 283 5.45 5.06 -15.42
N GLY A 284 6.55 4.47 -14.93
CA GLY A 284 6.67 3.85 -13.61
C GLY A 284 7.80 4.41 -12.74
N LEU A 285 8.42 5.52 -13.14
CA LEU A 285 9.54 6.12 -12.41
C LEU A 285 9.14 6.59 -11.01
N GLY A 286 10.01 6.34 -10.03
CA GLY A 286 9.95 6.94 -8.69
C GLY A 286 10.44 8.40 -8.68
N GLY A 287 10.40 9.05 -7.51
CA GLY A 287 10.63 10.49 -7.38
C GLY A 287 11.91 11.01 -8.04
N GLU A 288 13.07 10.62 -7.53
CA GLU A 288 14.36 11.17 -7.99
C GLU A 288 14.72 10.79 -9.44
N THR A 289 14.37 9.57 -9.87
CA THR A 289 14.63 9.10 -11.23
C THR A 289 13.79 9.83 -12.28
N ALA A 290 12.61 10.35 -11.92
CA ALA A 290 11.83 11.22 -12.80
C ALA A 290 12.53 12.57 -13.05
N CYS A 291 13.19 13.14 -12.05
CA CYS A 291 13.99 14.37 -12.23
C CYS A 291 15.23 14.11 -13.08
N ILE A 292 15.91 12.97 -12.90
CA ILE A 292 17.05 12.58 -13.74
C ILE A 292 16.62 12.37 -15.19
N LEU A 293 15.48 11.70 -15.44
CA LEU A 293 14.96 11.55 -16.80
C LEU A 293 14.61 12.91 -17.42
N HIS A 294 14.04 13.84 -16.64
CA HIS A 294 13.74 15.20 -17.11
C HIS A 294 15.01 15.94 -17.56
N GLU A 295 16.08 15.86 -16.76
CA GLU A 295 17.38 16.44 -17.10
C GLU A 295 17.98 15.78 -18.36
N LEU A 296 18.07 14.45 -18.39
CA LEU A 296 18.65 13.72 -19.52
C LEU A 296 17.83 13.88 -20.81
N ALA A 297 16.51 13.99 -20.73
CA ALA A 297 15.65 14.28 -21.87
C ALA A 297 15.93 15.68 -22.45
N PHE A 298 16.25 16.64 -21.59
CA PHE A 298 16.65 17.98 -22.02
C PHE A 298 17.99 17.95 -22.76
N ASP A 299 18.99 17.25 -22.20
CA ASP A 299 20.31 17.06 -22.84
C ASP A 299 20.19 16.37 -24.21
N ALA A 300 19.31 15.37 -24.31
CA ALA A 300 19.00 14.65 -25.55
C ALA A 300 18.10 15.45 -26.53
N ARG A 301 17.75 16.70 -26.21
CA ARG A 301 16.83 17.57 -26.98
C ARG A 301 15.44 16.98 -27.22
N ASN A 302 14.99 16.04 -26.37
CA ASN A 302 13.64 15.49 -26.41
C ASN A 302 12.68 16.42 -25.65
N PHE A 303 12.43 17.61 -26.21
CA PHE A 303 11.63 18.65 -25.56
C PHE A 303 10.19 18.22 -25.28
N SER A 304 9.61 17.36 -26.11
CA SER A 304 8.26 16.81 -25.88
C SER A 304 8.22 16.07 -24.53
N LEU A 305 9.17 15.16 -24.29
CA LEU A 305 9.25 14.41 -23.04
C LEU A 305 9.54 15.32 -21.84
N VAL A 306 10.42 16.31 -22.01
CA VAL A 306 10.69 17.30 -20.96
C VAL A 306 9.39 17.98 -20.52
N THR A 307 8.58 18.47 -21.46
CA THR A 307 7.32 19.14 -21.13
C THR A 307 6.28 18.25 -20.45
N GLU A 308 6.24 16.96 -20.79
CA GLU A 308 5.38 15.97 -20.12
C GLU A 308 5.81 15.76 -18.66
N LEU A 309 7.13 15.70 -18.41
CA LEU A 309 7.70 15.45 -17.09
C LEU A 309 7.75 16.69 -16.19
N SER A 310 7.76 17.89 -16.78
CA SER A 310 7.94 19.18 -16.08
C SER A 310 7.08 19.37 -14.82
N PRO A 311 5.74 19.15 -14.82
CA PRO A 311 4.92 19.34 -13.62
C PRO A 311 5.33 18.42 -12.48
N ARG A 312 5.64 17.16 -12.82
CA ARG A 312 6.01 16.14 -11.85
C ARG A 312 7.40 16.38 -11.30
N ALA A 313 8.37 16.69 -12.16
CA ALA A 313 9.74 16.98 -11.76
C ALA A 313 9.81 18.19 -10.81
N PHE A 314 9.05 19.24 -11.08
CA PHE A 314 9.03 20.44 -10.24
C PHE A 314 8.33 20.24 -8.89
N GLN A 315 7.27 19.43 -8.84
CA GLN A 315 6.66 19.02 -7.56
C GLN A 315 7.65 18.28 -6.66
N ILE A 316 8.59 17.53 -7.24
CA ILE A 316 9.58 16.73 -6.52
C ILE A 316 10.78 17.60 -6.13
N ARG A 317 11.33 18.38 -7.07
CA ARG A 317 12.43 19.32 -6.85
C ARG A 317 11.99 20.73 -7.28
N GLN A 318 11.66 21.55 -6.29
CA GLN A 318 11.33 22.97 -6.47
C GLN A 318 12.61 23.79 -6.69
N GLU A 319 13.34 23.45 -7.74
CA GLU A 319 14.63 24.05 -8.08
C GLU A 319 14.50 24.91 -9.33
N ALA A 320 15.23 26.03 -9.35
CA ALA A 320 15.32 26.92 -10.49
C ALA A 320 15.71 26.20 -11.79
N ASP A 321 16.62 25.22 -11.71
CA ASP A 321 17.14 24.52 -12.88
C ASP A 321 16.07 23.65 -13.58
N VAL A 322 15.20 22.99 -12.81
CA VAL A 322 14.06 22.23 -13.34
C VAL A 322 13.07 23.15 -14.06
N ALA A 323 12.76 24.30 -13.45
CA ALA A 323 11.89 25.31 -14.05
C ALA A 323 12.50 25.92 -15.33
N LEU A 324 13.81 26.17 -15.33
CA LEU A 324 14.55 26.70 -16.48
C LEU A 324 14.56 25.74 -17.67
N ARG A 325 14.93 24.46 -17.46
CA ARG A 325 14.88 23.43 -18.52
C ARG A 325 13.46 23.28 -19.08
N SER A 326 12.46 23.33 -18.20
CA SER A 326 11.05 23.28 -18.59
C SER A 326 10.67 24.48 -19.47
N ALA A 327 11.02 25.71 -19.06
CA ALA A 327 10.78 26.92 -19.85
C ALA A 327 11.42 26.85 -21.23
N MET A 328 12.69 26.42 -21.29
CA MET A 328 13.44 26.25 -22.54
C MET A 328 12.80 25.20 -23.46
N ALA A 329 12.34 24.07 -22.91
CA ALA A 329 11.65 23.05 -23.70
C ALA A 329 10.30 23.53 -24.26
N PHE A 330 9.48 24.20 -23.47
CA PHE A 330 8.22 24.80 -23.95
C PHE A 330 8.47 25.87 -25.03
N ALA A 331 9.53 26.67 -24.88
CA ALA A 331 9.93 27.66 -25.87
C ALA A 331 10.34 27.00 -27.21
N GLN A 332 11.11 25.92 -27.17
CA GLN A 332 11.48 25.16 -28.38
C GLN A 332 10.29 24.53 -29.09
N LEU A 333 9.22 24.19 -28.35
CA LEU A 333 7.96 23.71 -28.90
C LEU A 333 7.01 24.84 -29.35
N GLY A 334 7.43 26.11 -29.29
CA GLY A 334 6.62 27.28 -29.65
C GLY A 334 5.50 27.60 -28.66
N GLN A 335 5.50 27.00 -27.47
CA GLN A 335 4.45 27.16 -26.46
C GLN A 335 4.75 28.34 -25.54
N VAL A 336 4.32 29.53 -25.96
CA VAL A 336 4.65 30.80 -25.31
C VAL A 336 4.11 30.93 -23.88
N LYS A 337 2.82 30.61 -23.64
CA LYS A 337 2.20 30.79 -22.32
C LYS A 337 2.82 29.89 -21.24
N PRO A 338 2.99 28.57 -21.47
CA PRO A 338 3.68 27.70 -20.52
C PRO A 338 5.13 28.11 -20.29
N ALA A 339 5.86 28.50 -21.35
CA ALA A 339 7.25 28.94 -21.22
C ALA A 339 7.38 30.16 -20.27
N MET A 340 6.49 31.15 -20.38
CA MET A 340 6.46 32.28 -19.45
C MET A 340 6.14 31.86 -18.02
N GLY A 341 5.19 30.94 -17.83
CA GLY A 341 4.85 30.43 -16.50
C GLY A 341 6.03 29.75 -15.81
N TRP A 342 6.79 28.94 -16.56
CA TRP A 342 8.00 28.30 -16.04
C TRP A 342 9.17 29.27 -15.81
N LEU A 343 9.30 30.32 -16.63
CA LEU A 343 10.29 31.39 -16.37
C LEU A 343 9.98 32.14 -15.08
N HIS A 344 8.70 32.42 -14.83
CA HIS A 344 8.28 33.06 -13.59
C HIS A 344 8.57 32.16 -12.38
N ALA A 345 8.23 30.87 -12.46
CA ALA A 345 8.57 29.89 -11.44
C ALA A 345 10.09 29.80 -11.19
N ALA A 346 10.91 29.90 -12.25
CA ALA A 346 12.36 29.92 -12.12
C ALA A 346 12.88 31.17 -11.37
N ALA A 347 12.31 32.35 -11.63
CA ALA A 347 12.68 33.57 -10.89
C ALA A 347 12.31 33.51 -9.41
N GLU A 348 11.13 33.00 -9.08
CA GLU A 348 10.73 32.81 -7.68
C GLU A 348 11.68 31.88 -6.91
N HIS A 349 12.37 30.96 -7.60
CA HIS A 349 13.26 29.96 -7.01
C HIS A 349 14.76 30.28 -7.19
N GLY A 350 15.11 31.56 -7.43
CA GLY A 350 16.49 32.05 -7.29
C GLY A 350 17.22 32.36 -8.59
N VAL A 351 16.56 32.38 -9.75
CA VAL A 351 17.17 32.91 -10.98
C VAL A 351 17.17 34.43 -10.94
N SER A 352 18.36 35.01 -10.73
CA SER A 352 18.54 36.45 -10.52
C SER A 352 18.46 37.31 -11.79
N SER A 353 18.60 36.74 -12.99
CA SER A 353 18.56 37.49 -14.26
C SER A 353 17.79 36.74 -15.35
N ILE A 354 16.45 36.84 -15.34
CA ILE A 354 15.60 36.34 -16.46
C ILE A 354 16.09 36.93 -17.78
N LYS A 355 16.54 38.19 -17.77
CA LYS A 355 17.01 38.93 -18.96
C LYS A 355 18.17 38.24 -19.68
N GLU A 356 19.11 37.67 -18.95
CA GLU A 356 20.23 36.90 -19.52
C GLU A 356 19.77 35.52 -20.00
N VAL A 357 18.86 34.88 -19.27
CA VAL A 357 18.34 33.56 -19.60
C VAL A 357 17.55 33.57 -20.92
N VAL A 358 16.71 34.58 -21.16
CA VAL A 358 15.90 34.68 -22.39
C VAL A 358 16.70 35.02 -23.65
N GLN A 359 17.96 35.43 -23.49
CA GLN A 359 18.90 35.63 -24.61
C GLN A 359 19.50 34.32 -25.12
N ARG A 360 19.31 33.20 -24.41
CA ARG A 360 19.75 31.88 -24.87
C ARG A 360 18.98 31.47 -26.13
N GLU A 361 19.64 30.69 -27.00
CA GLU A 361 19.11 30.17 -28.27
C GLU A 361 17.79 29.38 -28.08
N TYR A 362 17.60 28.78 -26.90
CA TYR A 362 16.38 28.03 -26.58
C TYR A 362 15.09 28.86 -26.68
N PHE A 363 15.15 30.19 -26.58
CA PHE A 363 13.99 31.08 -26.66
C PHE A 363 13.78 31.71 -28.03
N ASP A 364 14.66 31.47 -29.00
CA ASP A 364 14.56 32.02 -30.37
C ASP A 364 13.17 31.78 -31.00
N PRO A 365 12.53 30.60 -30.90
CA PRO A 365 11.26 30.34 -31.55
C PRO A 365 10.08 31.18 -31.02
N ILE A 366 10.19 31.71 -29.80
CA ILE A 366 9.14 32.53 -29.17
C ILE A 366 9.54 33.99 -28.99
N ARG A 367 10.77 34.37 -29.38
CA ARG A 367 11.35 35.68 -29.10
C ARG A 367 10.53 36.82 -29.67
N ASP A 368 10.04 36.69 -30.89
CA ASP A 368 9.26 37.74 -31.56
C ASP A 368 7.78 37.75 -31.17
N ASN A 369 7.35 36.86 -30.25
CA ASN A 369 5.96 36.81 -29.84
C ASN A 369 5.59 38.06 -28.98
N PRO A 370 4.52 38.80 -29.33
CA PRO A 370 4.14 40.01 -28.59
C PRO A 370 3.85 39.80 -27.10
N LEU A 371 3.35 38.62 -26.70
CA LEU A 371 3.11 38.30 -25.29
C LEU A 371 4.42 38.07 -24.54
N PHE A 372 5.38 37.40 -25.17
CA PHE A 372 6.68 37.12 -24.59
C PHE A 372 7.50 38.40 -24.39
N GLN A 373 7.49 39.31 -25.36
CA GLN A 373 8.12 40.63 -25.27
C GLN A 373 7.55 41.47 -24.12
N LYS A 374 6.21 41.48 -23.96
CA LYS A 374 5.56 42.15 -22.82
C LYS A 374 5.94 41.54 -21.47
N PHE A 375 6.08 40.22 -21.39
CA PHE A 375 6.51 39.53 -20.18
C PHE A 375 7.95 39.91 -19.79
N ILE A 376 8.89 39.89 -20.74
CA ILE A 376 10.27 40.30 -20.50
C ILE A 376 10.33 41.73 -19.99
N ALA A 377 9.63 42.67 -20.65
CA ALA A 377 9.61 44.08 -20.25
C ALA A 377 9.10 44.30 -18.81
N LYS A 378 8.11 43.50 -18.38
CA LYS A 378 7.54 43.55 -17.03
C LYS A 378 8.50 43.01 -15.97
N GLU A 379 9.13 41.87 -16.23
CA GLU A 379 10.09 41.24 -15.30
C GLU A 379 11.42 42.01 -15.23
N SER A 380 11.76 42.82 -16.24
CA SER A 380 12.98 43.65 -16.26
C SER A 380 12.85 45.02 -15.58
N GLY A 381 11.71 45.35 -14.97
CA GLY A 381 11.51 46.62 -14.27
C GLY A 381 11.51 47.87 -15.17
N SER A 382 11.30 47.73 -16.47
CA SER A 382 11.16 48.84 -17.41
C SER A 382 9.68 49.13 -17.65
N SER A 383 9.05 49.81 -16.70
CA SER A 383 7.75 50.47 -16.88
C SER A 383 7.94 51.97 -17.05
#